data_AF-A0A2T4UM62-F1
#
_entry.id   AF-A0A2T4UM62-F1
#
_cell.length_a   1.000
_cell.length_b   1.000
_cell.length_c   1.000
_cell.angle_alpha   90.00
_cell.angle_beta   90.00
_cell.angle_gamma   90.00
#
_symmetry.space_group_name_H-M   'P 1'
#
loop_
_entity.id
_entity.type
_entity.pdbx_description
1 polymer ?
#
loop_
_entity_poly.entity_id
_entity_poly.type
_entity_poly.pdbx_seq_one_letter_code
_entity_poly.pdbx_strand_id
1 'polypeptide(L)'
;MVKTMGDAVMLCVEDAPSAVVLGLRLCTRVCSRDGWPQLSLGIAHGPAVNRGADYFGSTVNRAARICAFARAGEVLADHEVFQRSATLVGVGWIEVGEVALRNIASPVRLHRALPVARQPAVGMLDPVCRMTVDPRQSVLLEHDGNSIGFCSGECAGKYVVEPQRYGG
;
A
#
# COMPACT_ATOMS: atom_id res chain seq x y z
N MET A 1 -16.02 7.10 -5.72
CA MET A 1 -17.44 7.03 -5.25
C MET A 1 -17.62 5.80 -4.36
N VAL A 2 -18.51 5.85 -3.36
CA VAL A 2 -18.75 4.78 -2.38
C VAL A 2 -20.23 4.42 -2.35
N LYS A 3 -20.58 3.12 -2.44
CA LYS A 3 -21.93 2.62 -2.11
C LYS A 3 -21.85 1.50 -1.07
N THR A 4 -22.78 1.48 -0.13
CA THR A 4 -22.90 0.43 0.90
C THR A 4 -23.86 -0.66 0.45
N MET A 5 -23.51 -1.91 0.71
CA MET A 5 -24.29 -3.12 0.39
C MET A 5 -24.36 -4.02 1.62
N GLY A 6 -25.14 -3.62 2.62
CA GLY A 6 -25.17 -4.31 3.92
C GLY A 6 -23.86 -4.09 4.68
N ASP A 7 -23.11 -5.17 4.93
CA ASP A 7 -21.79 -5.17 5.55
C ASP A 7 -20.64 -4.93 4.57
N ALA A 8 -20.92 -4.93 3.26
CA ALA A 8 -19.94 -4.66 2.22
C ALA A 8 -19.99 -3.20 1.75
N VAL A 9 -18.86 -2.70 1.27
CA VAL A 9 -18.76 -1.40 0.62
C VAL A 9 -18.13 -1.57 -0.76
N MET A 10 -18.72 -0.97 -1.78
CA MET A 10 -18.14 -0.90 -3.11
C MET A 10 -17.52 0.48 -3.33
N LEU A 11 -16.25 0.48 -3.69
CA LEU A 11 -15.47 1.66 -4.01
C LEU A 11 -15.18 1.68 -5.51
N CYS A 12 -15.44 2.82 -6.15
CA CYS A 12 -14.98 3.09 -7.51
C CYS A 12 -13.88 4.15 -7.45
N VAL A 13 -12.74 3.81 -8.04
CA VAL A 13 -11.50 4.60 -8.11
C VAL A 13 -11.09 4.71 -9.58
N GLU A 14 -10.49 5.83 -9.96
CA GLU A 14 -10.17 6.13 -11.37
C GLU A 14 -9.08 5.23 -11.95
N ASP A 15 -8.08 4.87 -11.14
CA ASP A 15 -6.95 4.04 -11.57
C ASP A 15 -6.71 2.83 -10.65
N ALA A 16 -6.18 1.76 -11.25
CA ALA A 16 -5.88 0.51 -10.57
C ALA A 16 -4.82 0.65 -9.45
N PRO A 17 -3.70 1.37 -9.65
CA PRO A 17 -2.73 1.60 -8.58
C PRO A 17 -3.31 2.23 -7.31
N SER A 18 -4.11 3.29 -7.46
CA SER A 18 -4.78 3.95 -6.34
C SER A 18 -5.75 3.01 -5.61
N ALA A 19 -6.46 2.14 -6.34
CA ALA A 19 -7.34 1.15 -5.74
C ALA A 19 -6.57 0.14 -4.87
N VAL A 20 -5.41 -0.32 -5.33
CA VAL A 20 -4.54 -1.24 -4.57
C VAL A 20 -4.01 -0.57 -3.30
N VAL A 21 -3.46 0.65 -3.42
CA VAL A 21 -2.95 1.40 -2.27
C VAL A 21 -4.05 1.67 -1.25
N LEU A 22 -5.24 2.07 -1.70
CA LEU A 22 -6.39 2.28 -0.84
C LEU A 22 -6.81 1.00 -0.13
N GLY A 23 -6.92 -0.12 -0.86
CA GLY A 23 -7.31 -1.41 -0.30
C GLY A 23 -6.34 -1.88 0.78
N LEU A 24 -5.03 -1.81 0.52
CA LEU A 24 -4.00 -2.15 1.50
C LEU A 24 -4.08 -1.25 2.74
N ARG A 25 -4.25 0.07 2.57
CA ARG A 25 -4.40 1.00 3.69
C ARG A 25 -5.63 0.70 4.54
N LEU A 26 -6.75 0.34 3.92
CA LEU A 26 -7.99 -0.03 4.63
C LEU A 26 -7.78 -1.31 5.43
N CYS A 27 -7.24 -2.37 4.84
CA CYS A 27 -6.89 -3.58 5.57
C CYS A 27 -5.96 -3.27 6.75
N THR A 28 -4.86 -2.56 6.53
CA THR A 28 -3.90 -2.26 7.60
C THR A 28 -4.54 -1.48 8.76
N ARG A 29 -5.39 -0.49 8.48
CA ARG A 29 -6.00 0.35 9.55
C ARG A 29 -7.19 -0.31 10.23
N VAL A 30 -8.01 -1.07 9.51
CA VAL A 30 -9.21 -1.69 10.07
C VAL A 30 -8.87 -3.00 10.77
N CYS A 31 -8.03 -3.83 10.15
CA CYS A 31 -7.64 -5.12 10.71
C CYS A 31 -6.71 -5.01 11.93
N SER A 32 -6.08 -3.86 12.16
CA SER A 32 -5.26 -3.60 13.36
C SER A 32 -6.06 -3.08 14.56
N ARG A 33 -7.38 -2.88 14.42
CA ARG A 33 -8.22 -2.32 15.47
C ARG A 33 -8.89 -3.44 16.27
N ASP A 34 -8.66 -3.47 17.57
CA ASP A 34 -9.25 -4.47 18.46
C ASP A 34 -10.78 -4.44 18.38
N GLY A 35 -11.37 -5.64 18.26
CA GLY A 35 -12.82 -5.83 18.18
C GLY A 35 -13.45 -5.53 16.80
N TRP A 36 -12.66 -5.22 15.77
CA TRP A 36 -13.17 -5.01 14.41
C TRP A 36 -13.05 -6.26 13.54
N PRO A 37 -14.01 -6.50 12.62
CA PRO A 37 -13.93 -7.60 11.69
C PRO A 37 -12.77 -7.40 10.70
N GLN A 38 -12.13 -8.51 10.34
CA GLN A 38 -11.13 -8.52 9.28
C GLN A 38 -11.81 -8.26 7.94
N LEU A 39 -11.25 -7.35 7.14
CA LEU A 39 -11.77 -7.06 5.81
C LEU A 39 -11.25 -8.07 4.79
N SER A 40 -12.10 -8.51 3.87
CA SER A 40 -11.70 -9.16 2.62
C SER A 40 -11.97 -8.19 1.46
N LEU A 41 -11.02 -8.03 0.55
CA LEU A 41 -11.14 -7.10 -0.59
C LEU A 41 -10.88 -7.82 -1.91
N GLY A 42 -11.70 -7.45 -2.90
CA GLY A 42 -11.51 -7.84 -4.29
C GLY A 42 -11.48 -6.62 -5.20
N ILE A 43 -10.44 -6.53 -6.02
CA ILE A 43 -10.20 -5.42 -6.95
C ILE A 43 -10.21 -5.96 -8.38
N ALA A 44 -10.96 -5.30 -9.26
CA ALA A 44 -10.98 -5.61 -10.69
C ALA A 44 -10.90 -4.31 -11.49
N HIS A 45 -10.25 -4.38 -12.66
CA HIS A 45 -10.14 -3.26 -13.57
C HIS A 45 -10.80 -3.59 -14.92
N GLY A 46 -11.52 -2.63 -15.49
CA GLY A 46 -12.21 -2.79 -16.76
C GLY A 46 -13.41 -1.87 -16.91
N PRO A 47 -14.15 -2.00 -18.03
CA PRO A 47 -15.30 -1.16 -18.31
C PRO A 47 -16.41 -1.37 -17.28
N ALA A 48 -17.06 -0.28 -16.90
CA ALA A 48 -18.27 -0.26 -16.11
C ALA A 48 -19.14 0.91 -16.55
N VAL A 49 -20.45 0.73 -16.56
CA VAL A 49 -21.43 1.75 -16.91
C VAL A 49 -21.94 2.38 -15.64
N ASN A 50 -21.79 3.70 -15.52
CA ASN A 50 -22.43 4.48 -14.46
C ASN A 50 -23.89 4.79 -14.89
N ARG A 51 -24.86 4.43 -14.04
CA ARG A 51 -26.26 4.82 -14.19
C ARG A 51 -26.76 5.42 -12.87
N GLY A 52 -26.79 6.75 -12.82
CA GLY A 52 -27.25 7.49 -11.64
C GLY A 52 -26.28 7.28 -10.47
N ALA A 53 -26.73 6.58 -9.43
CA ALA A 53 -25.95 6.33 -8.22
C ALA A 53 -25.22 4.97 -8.21
N ASP A 54 -25.28 4.20 -9.32
CA ASP A 54 -24.74 2.84 -9.34
C ASP A 54 -23.88 2.52 -10.59
N TYR A 55 -22.97 1.56 -10.43
CA TYR A 55 -22.10 1.02 -11.46
C TYR A 55 -22.51 -0.41 -11.82
N PHE A 56 -22.61 -0.68 -13.12
CA PHE A 56 -22.96 -1.98 -13.66
C PHE A 56 -21.90 -2.47 -14.63
N GLY A 57 -21.65 -3.77 -14.64
CA GLY A 57 -20.76 -4.39 -15.63
C GLY A 57 -20.11 -5.66 -15.13
N SER A 58 -19.50 -6.40 -16.06
CA SER A 58 -18.73 -7.60 -15.76
C SER A 58 -17.58 -7.33 -14.78
N THR A 59 -16.97 -6.14 -14.85
CA THR A 59 -15.92 -5.71 -13.92
C THR A 59 -16.42 -5.61 -12.48
N VAL A 60 -17.61 -5.04 -12.27
CA VAL A 60 -18.24 -4.91 -10.94
C VAL A 60 -18.54 -6.29 -10.36
N ASN A 61 -19.15 -7.16 -11.17
CA ASN A 61 -19.44 -8.54 -10.77
C ASN A 61 -18.16 -9.30 -10.44
N ARG A 62 -17.10 -9.11 -11.22
CA ARG A 62 -15.79 -9.73 -10.99
C ARG A 62 -15.17 -9.27 -9.67
N ALA A 63 -15.11 -7.97 -9.40
CA ALA A 63 -14.61 -7.43 -8.13
C ALA A 63 -15.36 -8.03 -6.92
N ALA A 64 -16.70 -8.08 -6.99
CA ALA A 64 -17.51 -8.66 -5.92
C ALA A 64 -17.23 -10.16 -5.70
N ARG A 65 -17.00 -10.93 -6.77
CA ARG A 65 -16.67 -12.36 -6.67
C ARG A 65 -15.25 -12.61 -6.17
N ILE A 66 -14.30 -11.76 -6.55
CA ILE A 66 -12.95 -11.80 -5.99
C ILE A 66 -13.00 -11.51 -4.49
N CYS A 67 -13.79 -10.50 -4.08
CA CYS A 67 -13.97 -10.13 -2.67
C CYS A 67 -14.57 -11.28 -1.85
N ALA A 68 -15.59 -11.96 -2.40
CA ALA A 68 -16.20 -13.13 -1.77
C ALA A 68 -15.28 -14.36 -1.72
N PHE A 69 -14.27 -14.44 -2.59
CA PHE A 69 -13.27 -15.50 -2.59
C PHE A 69 -12.09 -15.21 -1.65
N ALA A 70 -11.76 -13.92 -1.47
CA ALA A 70 -10.67 -13.48 -0.60
C ALA A 70 -10.91 -13.89 0.85
N ARG A 71 -9.85 -14.33 1.53
CA ARG A 71 -9.90 -14.65 2.97
C ARG A 71 -9.86 -13.36 3.80
N ALA A 72 -10.21 -13.49 5.07
CA ALA A 72 -10.07 -12.42 6.06
C ALA A 72 -8.66 -11.81 6.03
N GLY A 73 -8.57 -10.49 5.83
CA GLY A 73 -7.33 -9.73 5.75
C GLY A 73 -6.65 -9.73 4.37
N GLU A 74 -7.23 -10.36 3.35
CA GLU A 74 -6.65 -10.42 2.01
C GLU A 74 -7.14 -9.30 1.10
N VAL A 75 -6.20 -8.78 0.30
CA VAL A 75 -6.48 -7.91 -0.84
C VAL A 75 -6.13 -8.69 -2.10
N LEU A 76 -7.15 -9.14 -2.81
CA LEU A 76 -6.99 -9.86 -4.07
C LEU A 76 -7.33 -8.95 -5.25
N ALA A 77 -6.59 -9.10 -6.33
CA ALA A 77 -6.76 -8.34 -7.55
C ALA A 77 -6.78 -9.26 -8.78
N ASP A 78 -7.53 -8.90 -9.80
CA ASP A 78 -7.41 -9.55 -11.11
C ASP A 78 -6.08 -9.21 -11.79
N HIS A 79 -5.75 -9.98 -12.84
CA HIS A 79 -4.50 -9.81 -13.57
C HIS A 79 -4.32 -8.41 -14.19
N GLU A 80 -5.41 -7.76 -14.60
CA GLU A 80 -5.34 -6.42 -15.20
C GLU A 80 -4.92 -5.37 -14.17
N VAL A 81 -5.46 -5.46 -12.94
CA VAL A 81 -5.02 -4.60 -11.83
C VAL A 81 -3.55 -4.86 -11.50
N PHE A 82 -3.13 -6.13 -11.47
CA PHE A 82 -1.72 -6.48 -11.23
C PHE A 82 -0.80 -5.86 -12.29
N GLN A 83 -1.08 -6.05 -13.59
CA GLN A 83 -0.26 -5.51 -14.68
C GLN A 83 -0.08 -3.99 -14.57
N ARG A 84 -1.14 -3.28 -14.19
CA ARG A 84 -1.12 -1.81 -14.03
C ARG A 84 -0.42 -1.33 -12.76
N SER A 85 -0.22 -2.23 -11.78
CA SER A 85 0.21 -1.87 -10.42
C SER A 85 1.47 -2.62 -9.97
N ALA A 86 2.06 -3.46 -10.82
CA ALA A 86 3.21 -4.30 -10.48
C ALA A 86 4.45 -3.49 -10.07
N THR A 87 4.58 -2.25 -10.58
CA THR A 87 5.69 -1.34 -10.28
C THR A 87 5.44 -0.44 -9.08
N LEU A 88 4.33 -0.61 -8.35
CA LEU A 88 4.03 0.18 -7.16
C LEU A 88 5.08 -0.04 -6.06
N VAL A 89 5.70 1.04 -5.63
CA VAL A 89 6.64 1.03 -4.51
C VAL A 89 5.90 0.73 -3.20
N GLY A 90 6.42 -0.22 -2.41
CA GLY A 90 5.83 -0.62 -1.13
C GLY A 90 4.66 -1.60 -1.26
N VAL A 91 4.44 -2.16 -2.46
CA VAL A 91 3.46 -3.23 -2.67
C VAL A 91 4.18 -4.46 -3.20
N GLY A 92 3.98 -5.58 -2.52
CA GLY A 92 4.42 -6.90 -2.94
C GLY A 92 3.26 -7.67 -3.54
N TRP A 93 3.56 -8.60 -4.44
CA TRP A 93 2.57 -9.41 -5.13
C TRP A 93 2.90 -10.89 -5.00
N ILE A 94 1.90 -11.69 -4.67
CA ILE A 94 1.96 -13.16 -4.71
C ILE A 94 0.92 -13.63 -5.72
N GLU A 95 1.35 -14.44 -6.69
CA GLU A 95 0.43 -15.07 -7.62
C GLU A 95 -0.42 -16.12 -6.90
N VAL A 96 -1.74 -16.02 -7.05
CA VAL A 96 -2.71 -17.01 -6.52
C VAL A 96 -3.03 -18.07 -7.59
N GLY A 97 -2.92 -17.70 -8.87
CA GLY A 97 -3.20 -18.56 -10.03
C GLY A 97 -4.60 -18.32 -10.62
N GLU A 98 -5.03 -19.23 -11.49
CA GLU A 98 -6.34 -19.16 -12.14
C GLU A 98 -7.43 -19.78 -11.27
N VAL A 99 -8.45 -18.98 -10.93
CA VAL A 99 -9.52 -19.35 -10.01
C VAL A 99 -10.87 -19.31 -10.72
N ALA A 100 -11.60 -20.42 -10.67
CA ALA A 100 -12.98 -20.47 -11.12
C ALA A 100 -13.89 -19.77 -10.09
N LEU A 101 -14.42 -18.60 -10.46
CA LEU A 101 -15.31 -17.81 -9.62
C LEU A 101 -16.77 -18.06 -10.00
N ARG A 102 -17.66 -18.11 -9.00
CA ARG A 102 -19.09 -18.35 -9.21
C ARG A 102 -19.68 -17.35 -10.20
N ASN A 103 -20.38 -17.85 -11.22
CA ASN A 103 -21.05 -17.08 -12.27
C ASN A 103 -20.09 -16.17 -13.08
N ILE A 104 -18.81 -16.53 -13.17
CA ILE A 104 -17.87 -15.95 -14.13
C ILE A 104 -17.53 -17.02 -15.14
N ALA A 105 -17.69 -16.70 -16.42
CA ALA A 105 -17.64 -17.68 -17.51
C ALA A 105 -16.27 -18.35 -17.68
N SER A 106 -15.20 -17.67 -17.31
CA SER A 106 -13.83 -18.16 -17.44
C SER A 106 -13.07 -17.99 -16.12
N PRO A 107 -12.09 -18.87 -15.81
CA PRO A 107 -11.19 -18.69 -14.69
C PRO A 107 -10.56 -17.29 -14.70
N VAL A 108 -10.45 -16.68 -13.53
CA VAL A 108 -9.81 -15.38 -13.35
C VAL A 108 -8.46 -15.60 -12.72
N ARG A 109 -7.39 -15.10 -13.35
CA ARG A 109 -6.07 -15.11 -12.74
C ARG A 109 -5.99 -14.05 -11.64
N LEU A 110 -5.70 -14.48 -10.42
CA LEU A 110 -5.68 -13.64 -9.24
C LEU A 110 -4.27 -13.44 -8.70
N HIS A 111 -4.07 -12.25 -8.12
CA HIS A 111 -2.83 -11.83 -7.47
C HIS A 111 -3.18 -11.24 -6.11
N ARG A 112 -2.44 -11.63 -5.08
CA ARG A 112 -2.58 -11.09 -3.73
C ARG A 112 -1.61 -9.92 -3.57
N ALA A 113 -2.16 -8.76 -3.26
CA ALA A 113 -1.38 -7.59 -2.90
C ALA A 113 -1.04 -7.64 -1.41
N LEU A 114 0.19 -7.28 -1.06
CA LEU A 114 0.68 -7.20 0.31
C LEU A 114 1.39 -5.86 0.52
N PRO A 115 1.26 -5.24 1.71
CA PRO A 115 2.13 -4.12 2.03
C PRO A 115 3.54 -4.70 2.19
N VAL A 116 4.46 -4.28 1.31
CA VAL A 116 5.87 -4.44 1.62
C VAL A 116 6.14 -3.31 2.59
N ALA A 117 6.41 -3.65 3.86
CA ALA A 117 6.95 -2.69 4.80
C ALA A 117 8.05 -1.95 4.04
N ARG A 118 7.93 -0.62 3.91
CA ARG A 118 9.05 0.18 3.42
C ARG A 118 10.22 -0.31 4.26
N GLN A 119 11.18 -0.98 3.64
CA GLN A 119 12.51 -0.98 4.22
C GLN A 119 12.74 0.51 4.50
N PRO A 120 12.99 0.90 5.77
CA PRO A 120 13.35 2.28 6.02
C PRO A 120 14.43 2.60 4.99
N ALA A 121 14.25 3.68 4.22
CA ALA A 121 15.29 4.16 3.32
C ALA A 121 16.56 4.11 4.17
N VAL A 122 17.55 3.27 3.77
CA VAL A 122 18.66 2.83 4.61
C VAL A 122 18.98 3.93 5.62
N GLY A 123 18.54 3.73 6.86
CA GLY A 123 18.45 4.84 7.80
C GLY A 123 19.84 5.42 7.98
N MET A 124 19.95 6.74 7.93
CA MET A 124 21.23 7.39 8.16
C MET A 124 21.53 7.31 9.65
N LEU A 125 22.77 6.97 10.03
CA LEU A 125 23.16 7.03 11.44
C LEU A 125 23.52 8.47 11.78
N ASP A 126 22.86 9.03 12.79
CA ASP A 126 23.29 10.27 13.41
C ASP A 126 24.70 10.06 13.99
N PRO A 127 25.73 10.81 13.56
CA PRO A 127 27.11 10.55 13.97
C PRO A 127 27.39 10.92 15.44
N VAL A 128 26.52 11.70 16.08
CA VAL A 128 26.66 12.14 17.47
C VAL A 128 26.11 11.09 18.43
N CYS A 129 24.89 10.63 18.21
CA CYS A 129 24.19 9.72 19.14
C CYS A 129 23.99 8.30 18.61
N ARG A 130 24.33 8.05 17.34
CA ARG A 130 24.12 6.77 16.62
C ARG A 130 22.66 6.34 16.49
N MET A 131 21.73 7.27 16.62
CA MET A 131 20.33 7.01 16.34
C MET A 131 20.13 6.89 14.83
N THR A 132 19.44 5.84 14.39
CA THR A 132 19.02 5.69 13.00
C THR A 132 17.90 6.67 12.69
N VAL A 133 18.07 7.52 11.67
CA VAL A 133 17.10 8.53 11.28
C VAL A 133 16.59 8.34 9.85
N ASP A 134 15.35 8.76 9.60
CA ASP A 134 14.80 8.90 8.24
C ASP A 134 15.27 10.26 7.68
N PRO A 135 16.02 10.29 6.55
CA PRO A 135 16.49 11.54 5.95
C PRO A 135 15.35 12.48 5.52
N ARG A 136 14.11 12.00 5.37
CA ARG A 136 12.95 12.84 4.99
C ARG A 136 12.30 13.55 6.19
N GLN A 137 12.66 13.18 7.41
CA GLN A 137 12.03 13.68 8.64
C GLN A 137 13.05 14.19 9.67
N SER A 138 14.33 14.17 9.34
CA SER A 138 15.43 14.58 10.22
C SER A 138 15.98 15.95 9.85
N VAL A 139 16.79 16.51 10.75
CA VAL A 139 17.62 17.67 10.43
C VAL A 139 18.75 17.20 9.51
N LEU A 140 18.89 17.81 8.33
CA LEU A 140 19.96 17.50 7.38
C LEU A 140 20.98 18.64 7.34
N LEU A 141 22.27 18.30 7.34
CA LEU A 141 23.38 19.22 7.06
C LEU A 141 24.24 18.66 5.93
N GLU A 142 24.79 19.54 5.11
CA GLU A 142 25.83 19.18 4.14
C GLU A 142 27.21 19.37 4.76
N HIS A 143 28.08 18.35 4.66
CA HIS A 143 29.47 18.40 5.11
C HIS A 143 30.34 17.58 4.15
N ASP A 144 31.43 18.17 3.65
CA ASP A 144 32.33 17.56 2.67
C ASP A 144 31.62 16.94 1.45
N GLY A 145 30.54 17.59 0.99
CA GLY A 145 29.74 17.13 -0.14
C GLY A 145 28.79 15.97 0.16
N ASN A 146 28.68 15.54 1.42
CA ASN A 146 27.75 14.51 1.86
C ASN A 146 26.63 15.11 2.72
N SER A 147 25.40 14.64 2.52
CA SER A 147 24.30 14.94 3.46
C SER A 147 24.40 14.05 4.69
N ILE A 148 24.38 14.67 5.87
CA ILE A 148 24.41 14.04 7.18
C ILE A 148 23.09 14.36 7.91
N GLY A 149 22.48 13.35 8.53
CA GLY A 149 21.17 13.41 9.15
C GLY A 149 21.26 13.26 10.65
N PHE A 150 20.49 14.08 11.36
CA PHE A 150 20.53 14.18 12.82
C PHE A 150 19.15 13.96 13.45
N CYS A 151 19.12 13.31 14.60
CA CYS A 151 17.88 13.02 15.34
C CYS A 151 17.21 14.28 15.90
N SER A 152 17.98 15.36 16.07
CA SER A 152 17.54 16.63 16.64
C SER A 152 18.45 17.78 16.23
N GLY A 153 17.94 19.02 16.39
CA GLY A 153 18.75 20.23 16.20
C GLY A 153 19.93 20.33 17.17
N GLU A 154 19.84 19.72 18.36
CA GLU A 154 20.94 19.68 19.33
C GLU A 154 22.10 18.79 18.85
N CYS A 155 21.81 17.62 18.27
CA CYS A 155 22.85 16.76 17.69
C CYS A 155 23.49 17.42 16.46
N ALA A 156 22.68 18.06 15.61
CA ALA A 156 23.19 18.87 14.50
C ALA A 156 24.12 20.00 15.01
N GLY A 157 23.73 20.71 16.07
CA GLY A 157 24.54 21.75 16.70
C GLY A 157 25.87 21.25 17.24
N LYS A 158 25.86 20.11 17.96
CA LYS A 158 27.10 19.47 18.47
C LYS A 158 28.06 19.08 17.33
N TYR A 159 27.52 18.59 16.21
CA TYR A 159 28.31 18.22 15.05
C TYR A 159 28.94 19.44 14.37
N VAL A 160 28.21 20.56 14.23
CA VAL A 160 28.75 21.80 13.65
C VAL A 160 29.92 22.35 14.46
N VAL A 161 29.88 22.25 15.78
CA VAL A 161 30.94 22.76 16.67
C VAL A 161 32.19 21.88 16.63
N GLU A 162 32.04 20.55 16.61
CA GLU A 162 33.16 19.60 16.65
C GLU A 162 33.02 18.46 15.62
N PRO A 163 33.04 18.73 14.30
CA PRO A 163 32.79 17.69 13.29
C PRO A 163 33.85 16.59 13.28
N GLN A 164 35.13 16.93 13.53
CA GLN A 164 36.23 15.96 13.60
C GLN A 164 36.07 14.90 14.71
N ARG A 165 35.26 15.19 15.73
CA ARG A 165 34.98 14.26 16.83
C ARG A 165 34.02 13.14 16.44
N TYR A 166 33.17 13.40 15.43
CA TYR A 166 32.07 12.52 15.03
C TYR A 166 32.21 12.02 13.58
N GLY A 167 33.09 12.62 12.78
CA GLY A 167 33.42 12.18 11.42
C GLY A 167 34.31 10.94 11.44
N GLY A 168 33.70 9.76 11.39
CA GLY A 168 34.35 8.47 11.25
C GLY A 168 33.64 7.60 10.22
#